data_AF-A0A1G2XNQ0-F1
#
_entry.id   AF-A0A1G2XNQ0-F1
#
_cell.length_a   1.000
_cell.length_b   1.000
_cell.length_c   1.000
_cell.angle_alpha   90.00
_cell.angle_beta   90.00
_cell.angle_gamma   90.00
#
_symmetry.space_group_name_H-M   'P 1'
#
loop_
_entity.id
_entity.type
_entity.pdbx_description
1 polymer ?
#
loop_
_entity_poly.entity_id
_entity_poly.type
_entity_poly.pdbx_seq_one_letter_code
_entity_poly.pdbx_strand_id
1 'polypeptide(L)'
;MKKEGLEPHPDRQKKTTWAEFISAHWQSLTAIDFFTNEVYTLKGLTRYMVLVAIDYATRKVEIAGIIEQAHGTWMQQMARNLTDPLSGFLKNKRYVIRDRDPLYADTFVKILKVGGIEAIKSMPMAPNFSPFIERFIRSIKSECLDKMLIFGEAHLRYIIKNYVEHYHFERPHQSLNNNIIDPPSEGQGEIVCHERLGGLLKFYKRGGLMGWTTFHIALRKPRLRRFSGK
;
A
#
# COMPACT_ATOMS: atom_id res chain seq x y z
N MET A 1 32.82 4.21 34.11
CA MET A 1 33.42 4.32 32.77
C MET A 1 33.93 5.71 32.40
N LYS A 2 33.28 6.83 32.77
CA LYS A 2 33.85 8.20 32.56
C LYS A 2 34.72 8.74 33.72
N LYS A 3 34.98 7.92 34.75
CA LYS A 3 35.76 8.29 35.94
C LYS A 3 37.18 7.71 35.97
N GLU A 4 37.57 6.93 34.96
CA GLU A 4 38.81 6.10 34.99
C GLU A 4 39.82 6.48 33.89
N GLY A 5 39.69 7.62 33.20
CA GLY A 5 40.70 8.09 32.24
C GLY A 5 40.97 7.19 31.02
N LEU A 6 40.21 6.11 30.82
CA LEU A 6 40.32 5.25 29.64
C LEU A 6 39.67 5.96 28.46
N GLU A 7 40.51 6.41 27.51
CA GLU A 7 40.03 6.86 26.21
C GLU A 7 39.19 5.75 25.55
N PRO A 8 37.99 6.05 25.03
CA PRO A 8 37.21 5.05 24.33
C PRO A 8 38.01 4.56 23.12
N HIS A 9 38.21 3.24 23.04
CA HIS A 9 38.95 2.54 21.99
C HIS A 9 38.64 3.15 20.60
N PRO A 10 39.66 3.56 19.81
CA PRO A 10 39.46 4.30 18.55
C PRO A 10 38.60 3.55 17.52
N ASP A 11 38.60 2.22 17.56
CA ASP A 11 37.80 1.36 16.68
C ASP A 11 36.34 1.10 17.10
N ARG A 12 35.73 1.94 17.96
CA ARG A 12 34.28 1.87 18.16
C ARG A 12 33.58 2.42 16.92
N GLN A 13 33.49 1.62 15.85
CA GLN A 13 32.56 1.86 14.75
C GLN A 13 31.19 2.10 15.38
N LYS A 14 30.69 3.34 15.31
CA LYS A 14 29.34 3.67 15.73
C LYS A 14 28.40 2.86 14.83
N LYS A 15 27.92 1.71 15.33
CA LYS A 15 26.89 0.93 14.65
C LYS A 15 25.62 1.76 14.66
N THR A 16 25.31 2.40 13.52
CA THR A 16 24.03 3.06 13.29
C THR A 16 22.91 2.08 13.61
N THR A 17 22.01 2.47 14.49
CA THR A 17 20.85 1.64 14.82
C THR A 17 19.89 1.59 13.63
N TRP A 18 19.04 0.57 13.57
CA TRP A 18 18.02 0.48 12.53
C TRP A 18 17.09 1.70 12.52
N ALA A 19 16.74 2.23 13.69
CA ALA A 19 15.92 3.43 13.82
C ALA A 19 16.61 4.66 13.22
N GLU A 20 17.90 4.87 13.49
CA GLU A 20 18.70 5.94 12.89
C GLU A 20 18.81 5.77 11.38
N PHE A 21 19.00 4.54 10.89
CA PHE A 21 19.03 4.25 9.45
C PHE A 21 17.71 4.60 8.78
N ILE A 22 16.58 4.13 9.32
CA ILE A 22 15.24 4.41 8.80
C ILE A 22 14.97 5.92 8.77
N SER A 23 15.32 6.63 9.86
CA SER A 23 15.11 8.06 9.96
C SER A 23 15.95 8.84 8.94
N ALA A 24 17.22 8.49 8.77
CA ALA A 24 18.12 9.15 7.83
C ALA A 24 17.72 8.93 6.36
N HIS A 25 17.15 7.76 6.03
CA HIS A 25 16.82 7.38 4.65
C HIS A 25 15.34 7.46 4.33
N TRP A 26 14.53 8.01 5.23
CA TRP A 26 13.07 7.97 5.19
C TRP A 26 12.46 8.34 3.83
N GLN A 27 12.98 9.40 3.19
CA GLN A 27 12.52 9.90 1.89
C GLN A 27 12.88 8.99 0.71
N SER A 28 13.93 8.18 0.87
CA SER A 28 14.51 7.31 -0.15
C SER A 28 14.16 5.83 0.05
N LEU A 29 13.37 5.52 1.08
CA LEU A 29 13.08 4.16 1.53
C LEU A 29 11.71 3.70 1.05
N THR A 30 11.69 2.49 0.52
CA THR A 30 10.48 1.77 0.13
C THR A 30 10.48 0.37 0.72
N ALA A 31 9.35 -0.31 0.67
CA ALA A 31 9.30 -1.76 0.87
C ALA A 31 8.48 -2.44 -0.21
N ILE A 32 8.73 -3.72 -0.39
CA ILE A 32 8.02 -4.59 -1.30
C ILE A 32 7.66 -5.90 -0.59
N ASP A 33 6.46 -6.40 -0.85
CA ASP A 33 5.95 -7.62 -0.23
C ASP A 33 4.89 -8.28 -1.11
N PHE A 34 4.60 -9.55 -0.82
CA PHE A 34 3.51 -10.29 -1.43
C PHE A 34 2.35 -10.46 -0.47
N PHE A 35 1.15 -10.47 -1.03
CA PHE A 35 0.01 -11.09 -0.37
C PHE A 35 -0.78 -11.95 -1.35
N THR A 36 -1.61 -12.82 -0.80
CA THR A 36 -2.42 -13.76 -1.58
C THR A 36 -3.91 -13.56 -1.36
N ASN A 37 -4.68 -13.81 -2.41
CA ASN A 37 -6.15 -13.86 -2.38
C ASN A 37 -6.67 -15.03 -3.20
N GLU A 38 -7.77 -15.61 -2.74
CA GLU A 38 -8.44 -16.71 -3.42
C GLU A 38 -9.51 -16.15 -4.37
N VAL A 39 -9.53 -16.68 -5.58
CA VAL A 39 -10.35 -16.18 -6.69
C VAL A 39 -11.07 -17.36 -7.32
N TYR A 40 -12.38 -17.24 -7.50
CA TYR A 40 -13.18 -18.24 -8.21
C TYR A 40 -12.92 -18.11 -9.71
N THR A 41 -12.34 -19.15 -10.30
CA THR A 41 -12.09 -19.26 -11.74
C THR A 41 -12.86 -20.44 -12.32
N LEU A 42 -12.84 -20.60 -13.65
CA LEU A 42 -13.40 -21.77 -14.32
C LEU A 42 -12.73 -23.09 -13.89
N LYS A 43 -11.50 -23.03 -13.35
CA LYS A 43 -10.75 -24.19 -12.84
C LYS A 43 -11.01 -24.46 -11.35
N GLY A 44 -11.89 -23.69 -10.71
CA GLY A 44 -12.13 -23.74 -9.28
C GLY A 44 -11.50 -22.57 -8.52
N LEU A 45 -11.31 -22.74 -7.21
CA LEU A 45 -10.74 -21.72 -6.34
C LEU A 45 -9.23 -21.65 -6.53
N THR A 46 -8.75 -20.56 -7.12
CA THR A 46 -7.34 -20.36 -7.50
C THR A 46 -6.73 -19.27 -6.66
N ARG A 47 -5.53 -19.51 -6.13
CA ARG A 47 -4.78 -18.50 -5.37
C ARG A 47 -4.03 -17.59 -6.32
N TYR A 48 -4.24 -16.29 -6.19
CA TYR A 48 -3.45 -15.26 -6.86
C TYR A 48 -2.51 -14.60 -5.86
N MET A 49 -1.29 -14.34 -6.31
CA MET A 49 -0.27 -13.54 -5.65
C MET A 49 -0.32 -12.11 -6.17
N VAL A 50 -0.21 -11.15 -5.26
CA VAL A 50 -0.16 -9.72 -5.55
C VAL A 50 1.15 -9.17 -5.01
N LEU A 51 1.99 -8.63 -5.90
CA LEU A 51 3.21 -7.93 -5.53
C LEU A 51 2.88 -6.45 -5.32
N VAL A 52 3.18 -5.95 -4.14
CA VAL A 52 2.91 -4.57 -3.74
C VAL A 52 4.20 -3.89 -3.30
N ALA A 53 4.38 -2.63 -3.67
CA ALA A 53 5.43 -1.75 -3.17
C ALA A 53 4.82 -0.55 -2.44
N ILE A 54 5.48 -0.06 -1.38
CA ILE A 54 5.06 1.11 -0.62
C ILE A 54 6.23 2.07 -0.40
N ASP A 55 5.97 3.37 -0.56
CA ASP A 55 6.88 4.45 -0.21
C ASP A 55 6.69 4.83 1.25
N TYR A 56 7.77 4.84 2.02
CA TYR A 56 7.67 5.14 3.44
C TYR A 56 7.32 6.61 3.64
N ALA A 57 7.96 7.55 2.95
CA ALA A 57 7.70 8.95 3.23
C ALA A 57 6.27 9.38 2.90
N THR A 58 5.77 8.96 1.75
CA THR A 58 4.48 9.41 1.23
C THR A 58 3.32 8.48 1.56
N ARG A 59 3.60 7.23 1.97
CA ARG A 59 2.64 6.12 2.06
C ARG A 59 2.00 5.73 0.73
N LYS A 60 2.45 6.27 -0.41
CA LYS A 60 1.96 5.82 -1.72
C LYS A 60 2.27 4.35 -1.90
N VAL A 61 1.39 3.66 -2.60
CA VAL A 61 1.44 2.22 -2.83
C VAL A 61 1.29 1.97 -4.32
N GLU A 62 2.10 1.07 -4.86
CA GLU A 62 1.92 0.54 -6.22
C GLU A 62 1.68 -0.97 -6.16
N ILE A 63 0.72 -1.43 -6.95
CA ILE A 63 0.54 -2.85 -7.22
C ILE A 63 1.39 -3.17 -8.45
N ALA A 64 2.60 -3.67 -8.20
CA ALA A 64 3.57 -3.96 -9.25
C ALA A 64 3.08 -5.07 -10.20
N GLY A 65 2.35 -6.05 -9.65
CA GLY A 65 1.78 -7.11 -10.46
C GLY A 65 0.84 -8.04 -9.71
N ILE A 66 0.01 -8.74 -10.48
CA ILE A 66 -0.92 -9.77 -10.01
C ILE A 66 -0.72 -10.99 -10.92
N ILE A 67 -0.56 -12.17 -10.33
CA ILE A 67 -0.31 -13.42 -11.04
C ILE A 67 -0.79 -14.63 -10.21
N GLU A 68 -1.21 -15.72 -10.85
CA GLU A 68 -1.56 -16.97 -10.16
C GLU A 68 -0.36 -17.55 -9.39
N GLN A 69 0.76 -17.78 -10.08
CA GLN A 69 1.99 -18.25 -9.49
C GLN A 69 3.18 -17.41 -9.95
N ALA A 70 3.79 -16.69 -9.01
CA ALA A 70 4.99 -15.91 -9.28
C ALA A 70 6.17 -16.83 -9.61
N HIS A 71 7.01 -16.40 -10.55
CA HIS A 71 8.17 -17.15 -11.00
C HIS A 71 9.28 -16.19 -11.46
N GLY A 72 10.50 -16.71 -11.65
CA GLY A 72 11.70 -15.88 -11.78
C GLY A 72 11.69 -14.89 -12.97
N THR A 73 11.19 -15.29 -14.14
CA THR A 73 11.13 -14.39 -15.32
C THR A 73 10.11 -13.26 -15.10
N TRP A 74 8.96 -13.58 -14.51
CA TRP A 74 7.97 -12.60 -14.10
C TRP A 74 8.55 -11.62 -13.07
N MET A 75 9.26 -12.11 -12.05
CA MET A 75 9.93 -11.26 -11.07
C MET A 75 10.95 -10.31 -11.70
N GLN A 76 11.74 -10.79 -12.66
CA GLN A 76 12.66 -9.91 -13.40
C GLN A 76 11.92 -8.79 -14.14
N GLN A 77 10.76 -9.09 -14.74
CA GLN A 77 9.95 -8.06 -15.38
C GLN A 77 9.40 -7.05 -14.37
N MET A 78 8.94 -7.51 -13.20
CA MET A 78 8.48 -6.62 -12.14
C MET A 78 9.61 -5.71 -11.65
N ALA A 79 10.84 -6.23 -11.50
CA ALA A 79 12.00 -5.41 -11.16
C ALA A 79 12.23 -4.31 -12.21
N ARG A 80 12.19 -4.64 -13.51
CA ARG A 80 12.36 -3.66 -14.60
C ARG A 80 11.30 -2.57 -14.56
N ASN A 81 10.03 -2.95 -14.38
CA ASN A 81 8.92 -2.01 -14.30
C ASN A 81 9.09 -1.07 -13.08
N LEU A 82 9.43 -1.63 -11.91
CA LEU A 82 9.62 -0.88 -10.67
C LEU A 82 10.77 0.13 -10.77
N THR A 83 11.84 -0.21 -11.50
CA THR A 83 13.02 0.66 -11.68
C THR A 83 13.02 1.45 -12.97
N ASP A 84 11.91 1.47 -13.72
CA ASP A 84 11.82 2.25 -14.95
C ASP A 84 12.13 3.74 -14.65
N PRO A 85 13.07 4.39 -15.37
CA PRO A 85 13.54 5.73 -15.02
C PRO A 85 12.48 6.83 -15.21
N LEU A 86 11.43 6.56 -15.99
CA LEU A 86 10.39 7.54 -16.29
C LEU A 86 9.21 7.43 -15.34
N SER A 87 8.67 6.22 -15.20
CA SER A 87 7.41 5.90 -14.52
C SER A 87 7.53 4.89 -13.39
N GLY A 88 8.69 4.26 -13.21
CA GLY A 88 8.87 3.23 -12.18
C GLY A 88 8.65 3.79 -10.78
N PHE A 89 7.95 3.03 -9.93
CA PHE A 89 7.64 3.47 -8.57
C PHE A 89 8.87 3.68 -7.68
N LEU A 90 9.97 3.00 -7.98
CA LEU A 90 11.25 3.17 -7.27
C LEU A 90 12.08 4.32 -7.83
N LYS A 91 11.56 5.10 -8.78
CA LYS A 91 12.21 6.31 -9.27
C LYS A 91 12.53 7.25 -8.11
N ASN A 92 13.77 7.77 -8.09
CA ASN A 92 14.30 8.63 -7.04
C ASN A 92 14.36 7.98 -5.64
N LYS A 93 14.22 6.65 -5.55
CA LYS A 93 14.44 5.90 -4.32
C LYS A 93 15.83 5.30 -4.33
N ARG A 94 16.32 4.90 -3.16
CA ARG A 94 17.65 4.30 -2.99
C ARG A 94 17.59 2.93 -2.36
N TYR A 95 16.58 2.67 -1.53
CA TYR A 95 16.48 1.44 -0.77
C TYR A 95 15.08 0.82 -0.94
N VAL A 96 15.05 -0.51 -1.11
CA VAL A 96 13.84 -1.30 -1.01
C VAL A 96 14.01 -2.40 0.03
N ILE A 97 13.15 -2.39 1.04
CA ILE A 97 13.04 -3.45 2.03
C ILE A 97 12.24 -4.59 1.44
N ARG A 98 12.73 -5.82 1.59
CA ARG A 98 12.00 -7.03 1.22
C ARG A 98 12.21 -8.11 2.29
N ASP A 99 11.33 -9.10 2.32
CA ASP A 99 11.50 -10.24 3.22
C ASP A 99 12.57 -11.22 2.70
N ARG A 100 12.59 -12.48 3.13
CA ARG A 100 13.54 -13.49 2.62
C ARG A 100 12.94 -14.45 1.61
N ASP A 101 11.81 -14.12 0.99
CA ASP A 101 11.17 -15.00 0.02
C ASP A 101 12.15 -15.33 -1.14
N PRO A 102 12.32 -16.62 -1.50
CA PRO A 102 13.14 -17.06 -2.63
C PRO A 102 12.76 -16.43 -3.98
N LEU A 103 11.53 -15.93 -4.14
CA LEU A 103 11.08 -15.18 -5.32
C LEU A 103 11.93 -13.92 -5.55
N TYR A 104 12.49 -13.33 -4.49
CA TYR A 104 13.47 -12.23 -4.57
C TYR A 104 14.88 -12.74 -4.89
N ALA A 105 14.99 -13.50 -5.99
CA ALA A 105 16.21 -14.15 -6.45
C ALA A 105 17.32 -13.14 -6.80
N ASP A 106 18.56 -13.63 -6.94
CA ASP A 106 19.72 -12.79 -7.25
C ASP A 106 19.56 -11.99 -8.56
N THR A 107 18.86 -12.53 -9.55
CA THR A 107 18.58 -11.82 -10.80
C THR A 107 17.66 -10.61 -10.58
N PHE A 108 16.65 -10.74 -9.72
CA PHE A 108 15.79 -9.63 -9.31
C PHE A 108 16.61 -8.54 -8.61
N VAL A 109 17.43 -8.92 -7.63
CA VAL A 109 18.29 -7.99 -6.88
C VAL A 109 19.30 -7.29 -7.79
N LYS A 110 19.87 -7.99 -8.78
CA LYS A 110 20.79 -7.40 -9.75
C LYS A 110 20.10 -6.33 -10.61
N ILE A 111 18.87 -6.56 -11.08
CA ILE A 111 18.11 -5.57 -11.85
C ILE A 111 17.85 -4.33 -11.01
N LEU A 112 17.42 -4.50 -9.76
CA LEU A 112 17.24 -3.39 -8.81
C LEU A 112 18.52 -2.56 -8.66
N LYS A 113 19.67 -3.24 -8.47
CA LYS A 113 20.97 -2.60 -8.31
C LYS A 113 21.39 -1.82 -9.56
N VAL A 114 21.14 -2.35 -10.76
CA VAL A 114 21.38 -1.63 -12.03
C VAL A 114 20.50 -0.38 -12.11
N GLY A 115 19.27 -0.45 -11.62
CA GLY A 115 18.38 0.71 -11.46
C GLY A 115 18.75 1.67 -10.32
N GLY A 116 19.87 1.47 -9.63
CA GLY A 116 20.33 2.31 -8.52
C GLY A 116 19.66 2.02 -7.17
N ILE A 117 18.92 0.90 -7.06
CA ILE A 117 18.20 0.52 -5.85
C ILE A 117 18.94 -0.58 -5.09
N GLU A 118 19.19 -0.34 -3.81
CA GLU A 118 19.75 -1.33 -2.90
C GLU A 118 18.64 -2.12 -2.19
N ALA A 119 18.63 -3.44 -2.37
CA ALA A 119 17.65 -4.34 -1.77
C ALA A 119 18.09 -4.79 -0.36
N ILE A 120 17.40 -4.30 0.66
CA ILE A 120 17.66 -4.61 2.07
C ILE A 120 16.81 -5.82 2.47
N LYS A 121 17.46 -6.86 3.00
CA LYS A 121 16.74 -8.03 3.54
C LYS A 121 16.21 -7.72 4.93
N SER A 122 14.99 -8.16 5.23
CA SER A 122 14.49 -8.14 6.60
C SER A 122 15.39 -8.93 7.54
N MET A 123 15.62 -8.41 8.75
CA MET A 123 16.35 -9.14 9.78
C MET A 123 15.52 -10.35 10.24
N PRO A 124 16.16 -11.50 10.54
CA PRO A 124 15.42 -12.63 11.10
C PRO A 124 14.84 -12.20 12.45
N MET A 125 13.60 -12.60 12.76
CA MET A 125 12.94 -12.30 14.04
C MET A 125 12.73 -10.79 14.33
N ALA A 126 12.63 -9.95 13.29
CA ALA A 126 12.20 -8.56 13.42
C ALA A 126 10.74 -8.40 12.96
N PRO A 127 9.74 -8.63 13.83
CA PRO A 127 8.32 -8.74 13.44
C PRO A 127 7.69 -7.47 12.87
N ASN A 128 8.36 -6.32 12.94
CA ASN A 128 7.90 -5.04 12.39
C ASN A 128 8.96 -4.42 11.47
N PHE A 129 9.62 -5.22 10.62
CA PHE A 129 10.65 -4.69 9.71
C PHE A 129 10.02 -3.88 8.56
N SER A 130 8.80 -4.20 8.14
CA SER A 130 8.04 -3.44 7.15
C SER A 130 6.62 -3.09 7.59
N PRO A 131 6.47 -2.31 8.68
CA PRO A 131 5.17 -2.14 9.34
C PRO A 131 4.12 -1.44 8.45
N PHE A 132 4.55 -0.59 7.51
CA PHE A 132 3.63 0.13 6.62
C PHE A 132 3.06 -0.76 5.52
N ILE A 133 3.86 -1.65 4.93
CA ILE A 133 3.36 -2.57 3.90
C ILE A 133 2.42 -3.60 4.53
N GLU A 134 2.78 -4.14 5.68
CA GLU A 134 1.96 -5.10 6.43
C GLU A 134 0.64 -4.46 6.85
N ARG A 135 0.66 -3.20 7.28
CA ARG A 135 -0.55 -2.44 7.61
C ARG A 135 -1.42 -2.21 6.36
N PHE A 136 -0.82 -1.85 5.23
CA PHE A 136 -1.57 -1.72 3.97
C PHE A 136 -2.23 -3.05 3.57
N ILE A 137 -1.47 -4.15 3.57
CA ILE A 137 -1.96 -5.50 3.23
C ILE A 137 -3.13 -5.89 4.14
N ARG A 138 -3.01 -5.64 5.44
CA ARG A 138 -4.09 -5.90 6.39
C ARG A 138 -5.34 -5.05 6.10
N SER A 139 -5.16 -3.78 5.76
CA SER A 139 -6.27 -2.88 5.44
C SER A 139 -6.98 -3.31 4.16
N ILE A 140 -6.28 -3.56 3.05
CA ILE A 140 -6.92 -4.00 1.79
C ILE A 140 -7.66 -5.34 1.95
N LYS A 141 -7.10 -6.28 2.73
CA LYS A 141 -7.76 -7.54 3.04
C LYS A 141 -9.04 -7.35 3.85
N SER A 142 -8.91 -6.80 5.06
CA SER A 142 -10.02 -6.73 6.01
C SER A 142 -11.12 -5.73 5.63
N GLU A 143 -10.78 -4.69 4.85
CA GLU A 143 -11.76 -3.69 4.47
C GLU A 143 -12.47 -4.03 3.17
N CYS A 144 -11.79 -4.75 2.27
CA CYS A 144 -12.24 -4.97 0.91
C CYS A 144 -12.25 -6.46 0.52
N LEU A 145 -11.08 -7.08 0.39
CA LEU A 145 -10.95 -8.37 -0.29
C LEU A 145 -11.62 -9.52 0.49
N ASP A 146 -11.55 -9.53 1.81
CA ASP A 146 -12.15 -10.59 2.65
C ASP A 146 -13.69 -10.52 2.69
N LYS A 147 -14.27 -9.45 2.15
CA LYS A 147 -15.73 -9.20 2.13
C LYS A 147 -16.36 -9.44 0.77
N MET A 148 -15.58 -9.90 -0.21
CA MET A 148 -16.03 -10.04 -1.60
C MET A 148 -15.80 -11.46 -2.13
N LEU A 149 -16.77 -11.96 -2.88
CA LEU A 149 -16.55 -13.11 -3.77
C LEU A 149 -15.91 -12.59 -5.06
N ILE A 150 -14.68 -13.01 -5.33
CA ILE A 150 -13.88 -12.53 -6.45
C ILE A 150 -13.95 -13.56 -7.58
N PHE A 151 -14.28 -13.10 -8.79
CA PHE A 151 -14.58 -13.94 -9.95
C PHE A 151 -13.58 -13.64 -11.08
N GLY A 152 -12.57 -14.49 -11.23
CA GLY A 152 -11.50 -14.30 -12.20
C GLY A 152 -10.54 -13.14 -11.88
N GLU A 153 -9.40 -13.15 -12.56
CA GLU A 153 -8.33 -12.17 -12.37
C GLU A 153 -8.77 -10.73 -12.69
N ALA A 154 -9.61 -10.55 -13.71
CA ALA A 154 -10.10 -9.24 -14.10
C ALA A 154 -10.91 -8.57 -12.98
N HIS A 155 -11.73 -9.35 -12.26
CA HIS A 155 -12.47 -8.85 -11.10
C HIS A 155 -11.53 -8.51 -9.94
N LEU A 156 -10.51 -9.36 -9.66
CA LEU A 156 -9.49 -9.06 -8.65
C LEU A 156 -8.76 -7.73 -8.97
N ARG A 157 -8.32 -7.55 -10.22
CA ARG A 157 -7.69 -6.32 -10.70
C ARG A 157 -8.60 -5.10 -10.50
N TYR A 158 -9.88 -5.22 -10.86
CA TYR A 158 -10.86 -4.16 -10.70
C TYR A 158 -11.03 -3.75 -9.22
N ILE A 159 -11.16 -4.72 -8.32
CA ILE A 159 -11.32 -4.47 -6.88
C ILE A 159 -10.08 -3.79 -6.32
N ILE A 160 -8.89 -4.34 -6.60
CA ILE A 160 -7.63 -3.79 -6.11
C ILE A 160 -7.41 -2.37 -6.63
N LYS A 161 -7.69 -2.11 -7.92
CA LYS A 161 -7.61 -0.75 -8.49
C LYS A 161 -8.51 0.22 -7.73
N ASN A 162 -9.78 -0.13 -7.51
CA ASN A 162 -10.70 0.71 -6.75
C ASN A 162 -10.23 0.96 -5.32
N TYR A 163 -9.67 -0.06 -4.66
CA TYR A 163 -9.15 0.09 -3.32
C TYR A 163 -7.91 1.00 -3.28
N VAL A 164 -7.00 0.88 -4.25
CA VAL A 164 -5.80 1.73 -4.33
C VAL A 164 -6.18 3.19 -4.60
N GLU A 165 -7.13 3.44 -5.50
CA GLU A 165 -7.68 4.79 -5.73
C GLU A 165 -8.30 5.35 -4.44
N HIS A 166 -9.07 4.53 -3.72
CA HIS A 166 -9.61 4.92 -2.42
C HIS A 166 -8.49 5.24 -1.41
N TYR A 167 -7.48 4.38 -1.35
CA TYR A 167 -6.35 4.52 -0.43
C TYR A 167 -5.56 5.81 -0.68
N HIS A 168 -5.33 6.20 -1.94
CA HIS A 168 -4.56 7.41 -2.26
C HIS A 168 -5.36 8.70 -2.17
N PHE A 169 -6.60 8.72 -2.69
CA PHE A 169 -7.32 9.97 -2.98
C PHE A 169 -8.55 10.24 -2.09
N GLU A 170 -8.89 9.33 -1.19
CA GLU A 170 -10.16 9.37 -0.46
C GLU A 170 -10.04 9.01 1.01
N ARG A 171 -9.11 8.12 1.35
CA ARG A 171 -8.93 7.61 2.70
C ARG A 171 -7.99 8.52 3.51
N PRO A 172 -8.40 8.98 4.71
CA PRO A 172 -7.49 9.64 5.65
C PRO A 172 -6.58 8.61 6.33
N HIS A 173 -5.30 8.97 6.53
CA HIS A 173 -4.30 8.08 7.13
C HIS A 173 -3.83 8.60 8.48
N GLN A 174 -4.02 7.80 9.54
CA GLN A 174 -3.57 8.16 10.90
C GLN A 174 -2.08 8.47 10.98
N SER A 175 -1.24 7.75 10.22
CA SER A 175 0.20 8.01 10.16
C SER A 175 0.59 9.32 9.44
N LEU A 176 -0.38 10.00 8.83
CA LEU A 176 -0.23 11.27 8.12
C LEU A 176 -1.11 12.36 8.76
N ASN A 177 -1.32 12.30 10.08
CA ASN A 177 -2.19 13.24 10.81
C ASN A 177 -3.63 13.29 10.27
N ASN A 178 -4.15 12.14 9.84
CA ASN A 178 -5.46 11.98 9.20
C ASN A 178 -5.63 12.72 7.87
N ASN A 179 -4.53 13.07 7.20
CA ASN A 179 -4.59 13.59 5.83
C ASN A 179 -4.73 12.45 4.80
N ILE A 180 -5.29 12.81 3.65
CA ILE A 180 -5.28 11.99 2.43
C ILE A 180 -3.90 12.10 1.78
N ILE A 181 -3.40 11.04 1.15
CA ILE A 181 -2.05 11.01 0.54
C ILE A 181 -1.97 12.02 -0.61
N ASP A 182 -2.90 11.92 -1.56
CA ASP A 182 -3.05 12.85 -2.68
C ASP A 182 -4.46 13.43 -2.63
N PRO A 183 -4.72 14.45 -1.79
CA PRO A 183 -6.06 15.00 -1.66
C PRO A 183 -6.49 15.62 -3.00
N PRO A 184 -7.71 15.33 -3.48
CA PRO A 184 -8.28 16.06 -4.61
C PRO A 184 -8.56 17.51 -4.17
N SER A 185 -8.77 18.40 -5.14
CA SER A 185 -9.21 19.77 -4.88
C SER A 185 -10.48 19.79 -4.01
N GLU A 186 -10.43 20.48 -2.87
CA GLU A 186 -11.57 20.61 -1.98
C GLU A 186 -12.61 21.58 -2.54
N GLY A 187 -13.86 21.13 -2.62
CA GLY A 187 -15.00 22.02 -2.86
C GLY A 187 -15.36 22.82 -1.62
N GLN A 188 -16.14 23.90 -1.79
CA GLN A 188 -16.64 24.72 -0.68
C GLN A 188 -18.09 24.39 -0.29
N GLY A 189 -18.72 23.42 -0.96
CA GLY A 189 -20.11 23.02 -0.73
C GLY A 189 -20.31 22.07 0.44
N GLU A 190 -21.50 21.46 0.47
CA GLU A 190 -21.89 20.49 1.49
C GLU A 190 -21.04 19.21 1.42
N ILE A 191 -20.91 18.54 2.56
CA ILE A 191 -20.23 17.26 2.66
C ILE A 191 -21.15 16.16 2.09
N VAL A 192 -20.72 15.53 1.00
CA VAL A 192 -21.43 14.45 0.33
C VAL A 192 -20.71 13.13 0.57
N CYS A 193 -21.47 12.08 0.86
CA CYS A 193 -20.97 10.71 0.95
C CYS A 193 -20.89 10.10 -0.46
N HIS A 194 -19.71 9.60 -0.82
CA HIS A 194 -19.46 8.85 -2.03
C HIS A 194 -19.09 7.41 -1.67
N GLU A 195 -19.28 6.51 -2.62
CA GLU A 195 -19.12 5.08 -2.41
C GLU A 195 -18.37 4.42 -3.58
N ARG A 196 -17.58 3.39 -3.27
CA ARG A 196 -17.01 2.46 -4.24
C ARG A 196 -17.42 1.03 -3.90
N LEU A 197 -17.38 0.16 -4.90
CA LEU A 197 -17.61 -1.29 -4.73
C LEU A 197 -18.94 -1.58 -4.02
N GLY A 198 -20.01 -0.92 -4.45
CA GLY A 198 -21.36 -1.16 -3.91
C GLY A 198 -21.55 -0.70 -2.46
N GLY A 199 -20.83 0.34 -2.02
CA GLY A 199 -20.95 0.88 -0.65
C GLY A 199 -19.98 0.28 0.36
N LEU A 200 -19.13 -0.64 -0.08
CA LEU A 200 -18.11 -1.28 0.77
C LEU A 200 -17.07 -0.26 1.26
N LEU A 201 -16.64 0.63 0.37
CA LEU A 201 -15.75 1.74 0.69
C LEU A 201 -16.56 3.03 0.60
N LYS A 202 -16.57 3.79 1.69
CA LYS A 202 -17.26 5.10 1.77
C LYS A 202 -16.27 6.19 2.08
N PHE A 203 -16.47 7.34 1.48
CA PHE A 203 -15.65 8.52 1.72
C PHE A 203 -16.49 9.78 1.56
N TYR A 204 -16.00 10.87 2.14
CA TYR A 204 -16.74 12.12 2.22
C TYR A 204 -15.92 13.23 1.57
N LYS A 205 -16.55 13.99 0.68
CA LYS A 205 -15.94 15.15 0.02
C LYS A 205 -16.91 16.31 0.02
N ARG A 206 -16.39 17.54 0.05
CA ARG A 206 -17.21 18.73 -0.14
C ARG A 206 -17.57 18.89 -1.61
N GLY A 207 -18.85 19.14 -1.90
CA GLY A 207 -19.32 19.42 -3.25
C GLY A 207 -18.69 20.70 -3.82
N GLY A 208 -18.51 20.77 -5.14
CA GLY A 208 -18.13 22.01 -5.81
C GLY A 208 -19.26 23.04 -5.75
N LEU A 209 -18.91 24.32 -5.62
CA LEU A 209 -19.87 25.43 -5.79
C LEU A 209 -20.17 25.59 -7.30
N MET A 210 -21.07 24.77 -7.86
CA MET A 210 -21.83 25.15 -9.07
C MET A 210 -23.04 24.23 -9.26
N GLY A 211 -24.16 24.89 -9.58
CA GLY A 211 -25.51 24.35 -9.50
C GLY A 211 -25.85 23.18 -10.42
N TRP A 212 -26.81 22.39 -9.94
CA TRP A 212 -27.73 21.53 -10.69
C TRP A 212 -27.13 20.67 -11.81
N THR A 213 -26.88 19.38 -11.52
CA THR A 213 -27.72 18.24 -11.98
C THR A 213 -27.04 16.94 -11.54
N THR A 214 -27.33 16.47 -10.32
CA THR A 214 -26.95 15.10 -9.90
C THR A 214 -28.20 14.25 -9.86
N PHE A 215 -28.35 13.35 -10.84
CA PHE A 215 -29.32 12.26 -10.78
C PHE A 215 -29.07 11.43 -9.51
N HIS A 216 -29.86 11.69 -8.48
CA HIS A 216 -29.91 10.88 -7.26
C HIS A 216 -30.80 9.67 -7.52
N ILE A 217 -30.21 8.49 -7.69
CA ILE A 217 -30.91 7.25 -7.30
C ILE A 217 -30.78 7.15 -5.78
N ALA A 218 -31.64 7.90 -5.09
CA ALA A 218 -31.81 7.77 -3.65
C ALA A 218 -32.66 6.52 -3.39
N LEU A 219 -32.02 5.43 -2.96
CA LEU A 219 -32.71 4.35 -2.27
C LEU A 219 -33.29 4.93 -0.97
N ARG A 220 -34.60 5.19 -0.97
CA ARG A 220 -35.37 5.63 0.20
C ARG A 220 -35.15 4.65 1.35
N LYS A 221 -34.54 5.12 2.45
CA LYS A 221 -34.66 4.44 3.75
C LYS A 221 -36.10 4.54 4.27
N PRO A 222 -36.70 3.47 4.81
CA PRO A 222 -38.04 3.55 5.40
C PRO A 222 -38.02 4.37 6.70
N ARG A 223 -38.98 5.30 6.81
CA ARG A 223 -39.23 6.14 7.98
C ARG A 223 -39.68 5.26 9.15
N LEU A 224 -38.89 5.22 10.23
CA LEU A 224 -39.36 4.70 11.53
C LEU A 224 -40.47 5.64 12.05
N ARG A 225 -41.71 5.14 12.10
CA ARG A 225 -42.82 5.80 12.79
C ARG A 225 -42.58 5.71 14.30
N ARG A 226 -42.43 6.87 14.96
CA ARG A 226 -42.58 6.98 16.41
C ARG A 226 -44.05 6.74 16.74
N PHE A 227 -44.36 5.66 17.44
CA PHE A 227 -45.62 5.52 18.18
C PHE A 227 -45.49 6.35 19.47
N SER A 228 -46.33 7.36 19.62
CA SER A 228 -46.59 8.00 20.91
C SER A 228 -47.78 7.26 21.53
N GLY A 229 -47.58 6.69 22.72
CA GLY A 229 -48.66 6.12 23.52
C GLY A 229 -49.64 7.20 23.99
N LYS A 230 -50.89 6.78 24.15
CA LYS A 230 -51.83 7.28 25.13
C LYS A 230 -52.24 6.10 26.00
#